data_AF-A0A2V9YMT4-F1
#
_entry.id   AF-A0A2V9YMT4-F1
#
_cell.length_a   1.000
_cell.length_b   1.000
_cell.length_c   1.000
_cell.angle_alpha   90.00
_cell.angle_beta   90.00
_cell.angle_gamma   90.00
#
_symmetry.space_group_name_H-M   'P 1'
#
loop_
_entity.id
_entity.type
_entity.pdbx_description
1 polymer ?
#
loop_
_entity_poly.entity_id
_entity_poly.type
_entity_poly.pdbx_seq_one_letter_code
_entity_poly.pdbx_strand_id
1 'polypeptide(L)' 'MKASWARVARRIRVPLGFLFALFYLWLARPSPLYMTAGLLFIFPGLALRALASGYVRKDRELTSTGPYAYTRNPLYLG' A
#
# COMPACT_ATOMS: atom_id res chain seq x y z
N MET A 1 -21.10 26.20 13.08
CA MET A 1 -20.71 24.78 13.22
C MET A 1 -19.19 24.69 13.13
N LYS A 2 -18.46 24.50 14.25
CA LYS A 2 -16.98 24.39 14.23
C LYS A 2 -16.60 23.23 13.30
N ALA A 3 -15.67 23.45 12.37
CA ALA A 3 -15.16 22.36 11.55
C ALA A 3 -14.52 21.33 12.48
N SER A 4 -15.10 20.14 12.57
CA SER A 4 -14.48 19.03 13.29
C SER A 4 -13.10 18.78 12.66
N TRP A 5 -12.05 18.72 13.47
CA TRP A 5 -10.69 18.44 13.01
C TRP A 5 -10.62 17.20 12.10
N ALA A 6 -11.46 16.18 12.34
CA ALA A 6 -11.59 14.99 11.50
C ALA A 6 -12.02 15.31 10.05
N ARG A 7 -12.81 16.37 9.83
CA ARG A 7 -13.20 16.83 8.49
C ARG A 7 -12.04 17.51 7.78
N VAL A 8 -11.30 18.36 8.49
CA VAL A 8 -10.14 19.06 7.95
C VAL A 8 -9.04 18.07 7.59
N ALA A 9 -8.67 17.19 8.52
CA ALA A 9 -7.65 16.15 8.32
C ALA A 9 -7.93 15.29 7.08
N ARG A 10 -9.17 14.83 6.90
CA ARG A 10 -9.56 14.03 5.72
C ARG A 10 -9.43 14.77 4.40
N ARG A 11 -9.65 16.09 4.37
CA ARG A 11 -9.53 16.91 3.16
C ARG A 11 -8.07 17.19 2.81
N ILE A 12 -7.24 17.50 3.80
CA ILE A 12 -5.84 17.88 3.56
C ILE A 12 -4.92 16.68 3.30
N ARG A 13 -5.30 15.47 3.73
CA ARG A 13 -4.43 14.28 3.63
C ARG A 13 -3.90 14.01 2.23
N VAL A 14 -4.75 14.18 1.19
CA VAL A 14 -4.40 13.84 -0.19
C VAL A 14 -3.51 14.93 -0.81
N PRO A 15 -3.87 16.23 -0.77
CA PRO A 15 -2.98 17.31 -1.23
C PRO A 15 -1.63 17.30 -0.51
N LEU A 16 -1.64 17.08 0.79
CA LEU A 16 -0.41 17.02 1.59
C LEU A 16 0.47 15.83 1.18
N GLY A 17 -0.12 14.69 0.84
CA GLY A 17 0.60 13.55 0.27
C GLY A 17 1.32 13.91 -1.04
N PHE A 18 0.67 14.64 -1.95
CA PHE A 18 1.31 15.11 -3.18
C PHE A 18 2.43 16.12 -2.92
N LEU A 19 2.22 17.05 -1.98
CA LEU A 19 3.25 18.00 -1.57
C LEU A 19 4.48 17.26 -1.01
N PHE A 20 4.29 16.27 -0.15
CA PHE A 20 5.37 15.44 0.37
C PHE A 20 6.05 14.60 -0.71
N ALA A 21 5.30 14.10 -1.71
CA ALA A 21 5.89 13.40 -2.84
C ALA A 21 6.82 14.32 -3.64
N LEU A 22 6.43 15.57 -3.89
CA LEU A 22 7.28 16.57 -4.54
C LEU A 22 8.56 16.85 -3.72
N PHE A 23 8.42 17.07 -2.41
CA PHE A 23 9.59 17.25 -1.53
C PHE A 23 10.50 16.04 -1.51
N TYR A 24 9.94 14.83 -1.46
CA TYR A 24 10.71 13.59 -1.52
C TYR A 24 11.52 13.51 -2.81
N LEU A 25 10.90 13.75 -3.98
CA LEU A 25 11.60 13.71 -5.26
C LEU A 25 12.69 14.79 -5.37
N TRP A 26 12.47 15.97 -4.78
CA TRP A 26 13.46 17.04 -4.74
C TRP A 26 14.67 16.72 -3.84
N LEU A 27 14.44 16.09 -2.69
CA LEU A 27 15.50 15.73 -1.72
C LEU A 27 16.13 14.35 -1.96
N ALA A 28 15.49 13.49 -2.76
CA ALA A 28 15.92 12.12 -2.96
C ALA A 28 17.33 12.06 -3.56
N ARG A 29 18.17 11.21 -2.98
CA ARG A 29 19.49 10.87 -3.52
C ARG A 29 19.49 9.38 -3.88
N PRO A 30 19.11 9.01 -5.11
CA PRO A 30 19.01 7.61 -5.49
C PRO A 30 20.38 6.95 -5.40
N SER A 31 20.43 5.77 -4.78
CA SER A 31 21.62 4.94 -4.70
C SER A 31 21.27 3.55 -5.24
N PRO A 32 22.05 3.01 -6.19
CA PRO A 32 21.80 1.67 -6.73
C PRO A 32 21.64 0.61 -5.65
N LEU A 33 22.45 0.67 -4.58
CA LEU A 33 22.40 -0.27 -3.46
C LEU A 33 21.05 -0.26 -2.75
N TYR A 34 20.54 0.93 -2.38
CA TYR A 34 19.26 1.03 -1.68
C TYR A 34 18.07 0.76 -2.60
N MET A 35 18.19 1.10 -3.88
CA MET A 35 17.17 0.77 -4.88
C MET A 35 17.05 -0.74 -5.07
N THR A 36 18.16 -1.46 -5.25
CA THR A 36 18.12 -2.92 -5.42
C THR A 36 17.68 -3.63 -4.14
N ALA A 37 18.16 -3.19 -2.98
CA ALA A 37 17.70 -3.71 -1.69
C ALA A 37 16.19 -3.52 -1.52
N GLY A 38 15.66 -2.34 -1.84
CA GLY A 38 14.22 -2.07 -1.79
C GLY A 38 13.42 -2.95 -2.74
N LEU A 39 13.89 -3.15 -3.97
CA LEU A 39 13.24 -4.03 -4.94
C LEU A 39 13.13 -5.48 -4.43
N LEU A 40 14.16 -6.00 -3.77
CA LEU A 40 14.12 -7.34 -3.17
C LEU A 40 12.99 -7.51 -2.15
N PHE A 41 12.58 -6.45 -1.46
CA PHE A 41 11.42 -6.48 -0.54
C PHE A 41 10.09 -6.20 -1.26
N ILE A 42 10.07 -5.28 -2.23
CA ILE A 42 8.85 -4.88 -2.94
C ILE A 42 8.31 -6.02 -3.81
N PHE A 43 9.19 -6.74 -4.54
CA PHE A 43 8.76 -7.77 -5.48
C PHE A 43 7.97 -8.92 -4.81
N PRO A 44 8.43 -9.53 -3.70
CA PRO A 44 7.66 -10.54 -2.99
C PRO A 44 6.31 -10.03 -2.49
N GLY A 45 6.27 -8.82 -1.91
CA GLY A 45 5.01 -8.22 -1.44
C GLY A 45 4.02 -7.99 -2.58
N LEU A 46 4.49 -7.43 -3.70
CA LEU A 46 3.67 -7.22 -4.88
C LEU A 46 3.18 -8.54 -5.49
N ALA A 47 4.03 -9.57 -5.53
CA ALA A 47 3.65 -10.90 -5.99
C ALA A 47 2.57 -11.53 -5.09
N LEU A 48 2.75 -11.45 -3.77
CA LEU A 48 1.74 -11.91 -2.80
C LEU A 48 0.41 -11.20 -3.00
N ARG A 49 0.44 -9.87 -3.16
CA ARG A 49 -0.76 -9.05 -3.41
C ARG A 49 -1.44 -9.42 -4.72
N ALA A 50 -0.68 -9.61 -5.80
CA ALA A 50 -1.20 -10.01 -7.10
C ALA A 50 -1.87 -11.40 -7.03
N LEU A 51 -1.21 -12.38 -6.41
CA LEU A 51 -1.78 -13.70 -6.17
C LEU A 51 -3.06 -13.60 -5.35
N ALA A 52 -3.04 -12.90 -4.21
CA ALA A 52 -4.21 -12.72 -3.36
C ALA A 52 -5.38 -12.05 -4.11
N SER A 53 -5.11 -11.10 -4.99
CA SER A 53 -6.15 -10.49 -5.82
C SER A 53 -6.77 -11.48 -6.82
N GLY A 54 -6.05 -12.52 -7.25
CA GLY A 54 -6.57 -13.58 -8.11
C GLY A 54 -7.45 -14.59 -7.36
N TYR A 55 -7.18 -14.85 -6.09
CA TYR A 55 -7.96 -15.80 -5.29
C TYR A 55 -9.26 -15.20 -4.73
N VAL A 56 -9.31 -13.89 -4.49
CA VAL A 56 -10.45 -13.28 -3.80
C VAL A 56 -11.71 -13.24 -4.67
N ARG A 57 -12.80 -13.84 -4.18
CA ARG A 57 -14.14 -13.73 -4.78
C ARG A 57 -14.99 -12.76 -3.98
N LYS A 58 -14.75 -11.46 -4.19
CA LYS A 58 -15.45 -10.37 -3.48
C LYS A 58 -16.96 -10.53 -3.55
N ASP A 59 -17.62 -10.32 -2.42
CA ASP A 59 -19.08 -10.31 -2.25
C ASP A 59 -19.80 -11.60 -2.68
N ARG A 60 -19.06 -12.70 -2.86
CA ARG A 60 -19.63 -13.99 -3.27
C ARG A 60 -19.42 -15.06 -2.21
N GLU A 61 -18.19 -15.21 -1.71
CA GLU A 61 -17.87 -16.20 -0.68
C GLU A 61 -16.60 -15.84 0.09
N LEU A 62 -16.43 -16.47 1.24
CA LEU A 62 -15.19 -16.37 2.00
C LEU A 62 -14.09 -17.21 1.32
N THR A 63 -13.05 -16.53 0.84
CA THR A 63 -11.87 -17.18 0.26
C THR A 63 -10.95 -17.72 1.37
N SER A 64 -10.66 -19.02 1.34
CA SER A 64 -9.76 -19.70 2.30
C SER A 64 -8.57 -20.41 1.64
N THR A 65 -8.43 -20.29 0.31
CA THR A 65 -7.39 -20.96 -0.48
C THR A 65 -6.30 -19.99 -0.92
N GLY A 66 -5.14 -20.53 -1.31
CA GLY A 66 -4.00 -19.71 -1.75
C GLY A 66 -3.46 -18.86 -0.60
N PRO A 67 -3.10 -17.58 -0.83
CA PRO A 67 -2.61 -16.68 0.22
C PRO A 67 -3.54 -16.55 1.44
N TYR A 68 -4.85 -16.67 1.23
CA TYR A 68 -5.85 -16.58 2.31
C TYR A 68 -5.83 -17.77 3.28
N ALA A 69 -5.14 -18.87 2.93
CA ALA A 69 -4.95 -20.00 3.84
C ALA A 69 -3.96 -19.68 4.98
N TYR A 70 -3.05 -18.72 4.77
CA TYR A 70 -1.98 -18.39 5.71
C TYR A 70 -2.25 -17.10 6.49
N THR A 71 -3.05 -16.18 5.95
CA THR A 71 -3.42 -14.93 6.61
C THR A 71 -4.80 -14.47 6.16
N ARG A 72 -5.55 -13.80 7.05
CA ARG A 72 -6.88 -13.24 6.74
C ARG A 72 -6.83 -12.03 5.82
N ASN A 73 -5.69 -11.35 5.77
CA ASN A 73 -5.52 -10.05 5.11
C ASN A 73 -4.28 -10.02 4.19
N PRO A 74 -4.13 -10.96 3.23
CA PRO A 74 -2.92 -11.06 2.40
C PRO A 74 -2.72 -9.83 1.50
N LEU A 75 -3.80 -9.14 1.11
CA LEU A 75 -3.73 -7.88 0.35
C LEU A 75 -3.13 -6.72 1.14
N TYR A 76 -3.17 -6.78 2.48
CA TYR A 76 -2.55 -5.78 3.35
C TYR A 76 -1.13 -6.18 3.77
N LEU A 77 -0.84 -7.49 3.77
CA LEU A 77 0.49 -8.02 4.06
C LEU A 77 1.47 -7.79 2.90
N GLY A 78 1.00 -8.03 1.66
CA GLY A 78 1.72 -7.68 0.43
C GLY A 78 1.48 -6.24 0.01
#